data_AF-A0AAD6ZT25-F1
#
_entry.id   AF-A0AAD6ZT25-F1
#
_cell.length_a   1.000
_cell.length_b   1.000
_cell.length_c   1.000
_cell.angle_alpha   90.00
_cell.angle_beta   90.00
_cell.angle_gamma   90.00
#
_symmetry.space_group_name_H-M   'P 1'
#
loop_
_entity.id
_entity.type
_entity.pdbx_description
1 polymer ?
#
loop_
_entity_poly.entity_id
_entity_poly.type
_entity_poly.pdbx_seq_one_letter_code
_entity_poly.pdbx_strand_id
1 'polypeptide(L)'
;LPSTSASLRVPSSAPAPLSVLPPVSQAVQVAMVTSALPARTSATVLGPCPPDAPAWFVDARREMLQTELGCHFDALLAAWTRIEDASRFEQGPTNLPHKGRPRQVGNWVNSSRGKKLYDALIPDVGQYALTWQKWWDSLQPTWRKRGKDGMWKTEEYGGGGREWGPLYQWGVNGTLNIVASLYFWGVAIVGNPDSDLKVWEAGVADVTWMLEGM
;
A
#
# COMPACT_ATOMS: atom_id res chain seq x y z
N LEU A 1 -39.69 -39.42 -49.60
CA LEU A 1 -39.58 -40.42 -50.70
C LEU A 1 -40.22 -39.81 -51.94
N PRO A 2 -39.69 -39.97 -53.17
CA PRO A 2 -38.33 -40.28 -53.65
C PRO A 2 -37.82 -39.11 -54.55
N SER A 3 -36.76 -39.14 -55.37
CA SER A 3 -35.42 -39.75 -55.43
C SER A 3 -34.98 -39.71 -56.91
N THR A 4 -33.82 -39.12 -57.23
CA THR A 4 -32.95 -39.36 -58.42
C THR A 4 -31.74 -38.43 -58.29
N SER A 5 -30.55 -38.86 -57.84
CA SER A 5 -29.54 -39.76 -58.44
C SER A 5 -28.81 -39.17 -59.66
N ALA A 6 -27.55 -38.77 -59.47
CA ALA A 6 -26.49 -38.83 -60.48
C ALA A 6 -25.12 -38.82 -59.77
N SER A 7 -24.21 -39.65 -60.28
CA SER A 7 -23.02 -40.18 -59.60
C SER A 7 -21.73 -39.78 -60.34
N LEU A 8 -20.58 -40.10 -59.73
CA LEU A 8 -19.19 -40.13 -60.26
C LEU A 8 -18.45 -38.77 -60.26
N ARG A 9 -17.17 -38.62 -59.91
CA ARG A 9 -16.03 -39.56 -59.85
C ARG A 9 -14.87 -38.94 -59.04
N VAL A 10 -14.08 -39.78 -58.36
CA VAL A 10 -12.81 -39.46 -57.68
C VAL A 10 -11.64 -39.50 -58.69
N PRO A 11 -10.57 -38.70 -58.50
CA PRO A 11 -9.23 -39.29 -58.22
C PRO A 11 -8.47 -38.45 -57.16
N SER A 12 -7.96 -39.03 -56.06
CA SER A 12 -6.65 -39.72 -55.93
C SER A 12 -5.47 -38.92 -56.50
N SER A 13 -4.67 -38.29 -55.62
CA SER A 13 -3.25 -38.04 -55.88
C SER A 13 -2.48 -37.74 -54.58
N ALA A 14 -1.46 -38.55 -54.34
CA ALA A 14 -0.24 -38.30 -53.57
C ALA A 14 0.93 -38.75 -54.47
N PRO A 15 2.23 -38.55 -54.16
CA PRO A 15 2.92 -37.55 -53.35
C PRO A 15 3.97 -36.77 -54.20
N ALA A 16 4.62 -35.74 -53.66
CA ALA A 16 5.79 -35.09 -54.30
C ALA A 16 7.08 -35.34 -53.48
N PRO A 17 8.25 -35.52 -54.13
CA PRO A 17 9.44 -36.07 -53.50
C PRO A 17 10.42 -35.03 -52.91
N LEU A 18 11.19 -35.58 -51.97
CA LEU A 18 12.44 -35.17 -51.33
C LEU A 18 13.28 -34.08 -52.05
N SER A 19 13.62 -33.03 -51.31
CA SER A 19 14.85 -32.27 -51.54
C SER A 19 15.67 -32.21 -50.25
N VAL A 20 16.92 -32.59 -50.42
CA VAL A 20 17.93 -32.93 -49.44
C VAL A 20 18.53 -31.67 -48.80
N LEU A 21 18.81 -31.77 -47.49
CA LEU A 21 19.53 -30.79 -46.67
C LEU A 21 21.00 -30.62 -47.09
N PRO A 22 21.60 -29.43 -46.89
CA PRO A 22 22.99 -29.34 -46.49
C PRO A 22 23.12 -29.01 -44.98
N PRO A 23 24.13 -29.56 -44.27
CA PRO A 23 24.35 -29.29 -42.86
C PRO A 23 25.45 -28.24 -42.68
N VAL A 24 25.23 -27.19 -41.89
CA VAL A 24 26.32 -26.52 -41.17
C VAL A 24 25.79 -26.03 -39.83
N SER A 25 26.28 -26.69 -38.77
CA SER A 25 26.31 -26.19 -37.40
C SER A 25 26.91 -24.79 -37.33
N GLN A 26 26.30 -23.90 -36.57
CA GLN A 26 27.00 -23.29 -35.43
C GLN A 26 25.99 -22.73 -34.43
N ALA A 27 26.24 -23.07 -33.18
CA ALA A 27 25.41 -22.83 -32.03
C ALA A 27 25.18 -21.33 -31.80
N VAL A 28 23.91 -20.93 -31.79
CA VAL A 28 23.49 -19.72 -31.08
C VAL A 28 22.99 -20.19 -29.72
N GLN A 29 23.85 -20.08 -28.72
CA GLN A 29 23.49 -20.25 -27.33
C GLN A 29 22.41 -19.21 -27.01
N VAL A 30 21.19 -19.68 -26.79
CA VAL A 30 20.16 -18.91 -26.10
C VAL A 30 20.63 -18.80 -24.65
N ALA A 31 21.28 -17.70 -24.32
CA ALA A 31 21.47 -17.31 -22.94
C ALA A 31 20.08 -17.03 -22.36
N MET A 32 19.51 -18.06 -21.73
CA MET A 32 18.43 -17.89 -20.78
C MET A 32 19.02 -17.09 -19.62
N VAL A 33 18.93 -15.76 -19.72
CA VAL A 33 18.99 -14.91 -18.55
C VAL A 33 17.66 -15.14 -17.84
N THR A 34 17.59 -16.23 -17.08
CA THR A 34 16.73 -16.31 -15.92
C THR A 34 17.22 -15.22 -14.97
N SER A 35 16.76 -13.99 -15.23
CA SER A 35 16.76 -12.95 -14.23
C SER A 35 15.75 -13.41 -13.19
N ALA A 36 16.23 -14.26 -12.28
CA ALA A 36 15.61 -14.40 -11.00
C ALA A 36 15.64 -13.00 -10.39
N LEU A 37 14.51 -12.29 -10.50
CA LEU A 37 14.26 -11.10 -9.70
C LEU A 37 14.67 -11.46 -8.27
N PRO A 38 15.59 -10.71 -7.64
CA PRO A 38 15.84 -10.93 -6.24
C PRO A 38 14.51 -10.72 -5.54
N ALA A 39 14.09 -11.72 -4.75
CA ALA A 39 13.02 -11.56 -3.79
C ALA A 39 13.30 -10.24 -3.06
N ARG A 40 12.45 -9.24 -3.32
CA ARG A 40 12.64 -7.90 -2.77
C ARG A 40 12.38 -8.02 -1.29
N THR A 41 13.45 -8.23 -0.54
CA THR A 41 13.44 -8.30 0.92
C THR A 41 12.97 -6.95 1.43
N SER A 42 11.76 -6.89 1.99
CA SER A 42 11.15 -5.72 2.64
C SER A 42 12.07 -5.01 3.64
N ALA A 43 13.11 -5.70 4.13
CA ALA A 43 14.12 -5.17 5.04
C ALA A 43 14.89 -3.94 4.52
N THR A 44 15.03 -3.75 3.19
CA THR A 44 15.83 -2.62 2.66
C THR A 44 15.10 -1.28 2.71
N VAL A 45 13.76 -1.28 2.68
CA VAL A 45 12.97 -0.04 2.60
C VAL A 45 12.70 0.56 3.99
N LEU A 46 12.51 -0.28 5.01
CA LEU A 46 12.08 0.15 6.35
C LEU A 46 13.19 0.78 7.21
N GLY A 47 14.47 0.57 6.85
CA GLY A 47 15.63 1.01 7.63
C GLY A 47 15.74 0.35 9.02
N PRO A 48 16.88 0.50 9.71
CA PRO A 48 17.00 0.11 11.13
C PRO A 48 16.12 1.00 12.01
N CYS A 49 15.70 0.49 13.18
CA CYS A 49 15.05 1.34 14.19
C CYS A 49 16.08 2.37 14.70
N PRO A 50 15.73 3.67 14.80
CA PRO A 50 16.65 4.66 15.35
C PRO A 50 17.08 4.29 16.79
N PRO A 51 18.36 4.46 17.15
CA PRO A 51 18.89 4.02 18.45
C PRO A 51 18.30 4.82 19.62
N ASP A 52 17.95 6.08 19.39
CA ASP A 52 17.38 6.99 20.38
C ASP A 52 15.85 6.93 20.44
N ALA A 53 15.24 5.94 19.77
CA ALA A 53 13.78 5.82 19.70
C ALA A 53 13.18 5.46 21.07
N PRO A 54 12.16 6.20 21.54
CA PRO A 54 11.48 5.90 22.79
C PRO A 54 10.66 4.62 22.69
N ALA A 55 10.39 4.01 23.85
CA ALA A 55 9.68 2.72 23.94
C ALA A 55 8.35 2.70 23.15
N TRP A 56 7.57 3.78 23.20
CA TRP A 56 6.29 3.85 22.48
C TRP A 56 6.44 3.69 20.96
N PHE A 57 7.53 4.21 20.39
CA PHE A 57 7.80 4.14 18.95
C PHE A 57 8.26 2.73 18.59
N VAL A 58 9.20 2.18 19.38
CA VAL A 58 9.72 0.83 19.20
C VAL A 58 8.60 -0.20 19.29
N ASP A 59 7.72 -0.07 20.29
CA ASP A 59 6.57 -0.95 20.50
C ASP A 59 5.60 -0.89 19.33
N ALA A 60 5.19 0.31 18.91
CA ALA A 60 4.28 0.50 17.80
C ALA A 60 4.85 -0.04 16.48
N ARG A 61 6.10 0.32 16.16
CA ARG A 61 6.78 -0.14 14.94
C ARG A 61 6.93 -1.65 14.92
N ARG A 62 7.38 -2.25 16.03
CA ARG A 62 7.51 -3.71 16.16
C ARG A 62 6.18 -4.42 15.95
N GLU A 63 5.11 -3.87 16.51
CA GLU A 63 3.79 -4.47 16.36
C GLU A 63 3.25 -4.34 14.94
N MET A 64 3.39 -3.18 14.29
CA MET A 64 2.97 -2.99 12.90
C MET A 64 3.73 -3.88 11.91
N LEU A 65 4.95 -4.27 12.24
CA LEU A 65 5.76 -5.20 11.46
C LEU A 65 5.38 -6.69 11.66
N GLN A 66 4.45 -7.02 12.57
CA GLN A 66 4.01 -8.41 12.77
C GLN A 66 3.12 -8.90 11.62
N THR A 67 2.50 -7.99 10.87
CA THR A 67 1.61 -8.33 9.76
C THR A 67 2.19 -7.81 8.45
N GLU A 68 2.35 -8.70 7.46
CA GLU A 68 2.79 -8.32 6.12
C GLU A 68 1.64 -7.68 5.35
N LEU A 69 1.58 -6.34 5.38
CA LEU A 69 0.60 -5.54 4.64
C LEU A 69 1.09 -5.11 3.24
N GLY A 70 2.31 -5.52 2.87
CA GLY A 70 2.91 -5.25 1.56
C GLY A 70 3.76 -3.99 1.49
N CYS A 71 4.42 -3.81 0.35
CA CYS A 71 5.48 -2.82 0.16
C CYS A 71 4.99 -1.36 0.27
N HIS A 72 3.72 -1.08 -0.01
CA HIS A 72 3.14 0.25 0.17
C HIS A 72 3.10 0.65 1.64
N PHE A 73 2.73 -0.28 2.52
CA PHE A 73 2.70 -0.03 3.96
C PHE A 73 4.12 0.04 4.55
N ASP A 74 5.05 -0.75 4.02
CA ASP A 74 6.48 -0.65 4.38
C ASP A 74 7.05 0.74 4.07
N ALA A 75 6.68 1.32 2.91
CA ALA A 75 7.07 2.68 2.54
C ALA A 75 6.47 3.73 3.49
N LEU A 76 5.20 3.57 3.88
CA LEU A 76 4.55 4.43 4.87
C LEU A 76 5.29 4.41 6.21
N LEU A 77 5.62 3.21 6.71
CA LEU A 77 6.37 3.06 7.97
C LEU A 77 7.76 3.69 7.88
N ALA A 78 8.43 3.60 6.73
CA ALA A 78 9.72 4.26 6.51
C ALA A 78 9.58 5.78 6.54
N ALA A 79 8.58 6.34 5.85
CA ALA A 79 8.31 7.78 5.85
C ALA A 79 7.95 8.30 7.26
N TRP A 80 7.10 7.57 7.99
CA TRP A 80 6.78 7.88 9.38
C TRP A 80 8.02 7.84 10.29
N THR A 81 8.87 6.82 10.15
CA THR A 81 10.11 6.72 10.92
C THR A 81 11.01 7.94 10.71
N ARG A 82 11.11 8.43 9.47
CA ARG A 82 11.94 9.61 9.14
C ARG A 82 11.44 10.88 9.82
N ILE A 83 10.13 11.12 9.84
CA ILE A 83 9.56 12.31 10.50
C ILE A 83 9.80 12.25 12.00
N GLU A 84 9.51 11.09 12.62
CA GLU A 84 9.66 10.95 14.07
C GLU A 84 11.13 11.13 14.49
N ASP A 85 12.07 10.54 13.74
CA ASP A 85 13.50 10.70 13.96
C ASP A 85 13.96 12.16 13.75
N ALA A 86 13.51 12.82 12.67
CA ALA A 86 13.80 14.23 12.43
C ALA A 86 13.26 15.16 13.54
N SER A 87 12.12 14.78 14.14
CA SER A 87 11.53 15.46 15.28
C SER A 87 12.13 15.07 16.64
N ARG A 88 13.11 14.15 16.65
CA ARG A 88 13.70 13.55 17.85
C ARG A 88 12.67 12.90 18.77
N PHE A 89 11.59 12.39 18.18
CA PHE A 89 10.46 11.77 18.88
C PHE A 89 9.80 12.68 19.93
N GLU A 90 9.94 14.00 19.76
CA GLU A 90 9.30 14.97 20.64
C GLU A 90 7.78 14.94 20.48
N GLN A 91 7.07 15.73 21.27
CA GLN A 91 5.64 15.91 21.04
C GLN A 91 5.44 17.12 20.14
N GLY A 92 4.62 16.96 19.09
CA GLY A 92 4.20 18.08 18.28
C GLY A 92 3.54 19.19 19.10
N PRO A 93 3.49 20.42 18.57
CA PRO A 93 2.96 21.58 19.28
C PRO A 93 1.49 21.43 19.72
N THR A 94 0.71 20.56 19.08
CA THR A 94 -0.67 20.24 19.46
C THR A 94 -1.01 18.77 19.22
N ASN A 95 -2.17 18.32 19.69
CA ASN A 95 -2.66 16.98 19.36
C ASN A 95 -3.37 16.96 18.01
N LEU A 96 -3.26 15.85 17.28
CA LEU A 96 -4.03 15.63 16.06
C LEU A 96 -5.55 15.75 16.35
N PRO A 97 -6.33 16.44 15.50
CA PRO A 97 -7.77 16.52 15.66
C PRO A 97 -8.42 15.13 15.78
N HIS A 98 -9.07 14.90 16.92
CA HIS A 98 -9.71 13.61 17.23
C HIS A 98 -11.16 13.53 16.73
N LYS A 99 -11.75 14.65 16.31
CA LYS A 99 -13.13 14.69 15.81
C LYS A 99 -13.22 13.94 14.48
N GLY A 100 -14.15 12.99 14.39
CA GLY A 100 -14.36 12.19 13.18
C GLY A 100 -13.41 11.01 13.02
N ARG A 101 -12.40 10.85 13.88
CA ARG A 101 -11.49 9.69 13.82
C ARG A 101 -12.26 8.36 13.96
N PRO A 102 -11.83 7.28 13.29
CA PRO A 102 -12.42 5.97 13.50
C PRO A 102 -12.39 5.57 14.98
N ARG A 103 -13.52 5.03 15.46
CA ARG A 103 -13.72 4.68 16.88
C ARG A 103 -12.64 3.72 17.40
N GLN A 104 -12.18 2.81 16.54
CA GLN A 104 -11.11 1.85 16.80
C GLN A 104 -9.83 2.54 17.26
N VAL A 105 -9.42 3.61 16.58
CA VAL A 105 -8.26 4.43 16.95
C VAL A 105 -8.49 5.09 18.30
N GLY A 106 -9.69 5.65 18.52
CA GLY A 106 -10.03 6.27 19.80
C GLY A 106 -10.00 5.29 20.98
N ASN A 107 -10.54 4.09 20.79
CA ASN A 107 -10.51 3.03 21.80
C ASN A 107 -9.08 2.58 22.10
N TRP A 108 -8.25 2.41 21.07
CA TRP A 108 -6.85 2.03 21.22
C TRP A 108 -6.07 3.08 22.02
N VAL A 109 -6.18 4.37 21.64
CA VAL A 109 -5.57 5.49 22.39
C VAL A 109 -6.04 5.53 23.84
N ASN A 110 -7.35 5.40 24.08
CA ASN A 110 -7.93 5.47 25.43
C ASN A 110 -7.59 4.25 26.29
N SER A 111 -7.27 3.10 25.70
CA SER A 111 -6.80 1.91 26.42
C SER A 111 -5.34 2.01 26.87
N SER A 112 -4.78 3.23 26.89
CA SER A 112 -3.35 3.50 27.06
C SER A 112 -2.47 2.76 26.06
N ARG A 113 -3.04 2.35 24.91
CA ARG A 113 -2.36 1.50 23.91
C ARG A 113 -1.85 0.18 24.51
N GLY A 114 -2.44 -0.26 25.63
CA GLY A 114 -2.08 -1.50 26.33
C GLY A 114 -2.78 -2.75 25.78
N LYS A 115 -3.81 -2.57 24.94
CA LYS A 115 -4.30 -3.62 24.04
C LYS A 115 -3.47 -3.60 22.77
N LYS A 116 -3.21 -4.77 22.20
CA LYS A 116 -2.49 -4.90 20.92
C LYS A 116 -3.16 -3.96 19.90
N LEU A 117 -2.37 -3.24 19.10
CA LEU A 117 -2.81 -2.40 17.98
C LEU A 117 -3.95 -3.09 17.21
N TYR A 118 -3.83 -4.38 16.88
CA TYR A 118 -4.82 -5.08 16.07
C TYR A 118 -6.06 -5.64 16.79
N ASP A 119 -6.16 -5.54 18.13
CA ASP A 119 -7.35 -6.03 18.87
C ASP A 119 -8.62 -5.19 18.55
N ALA A 120 -8.45 -4.09 17.82
CA ALA A 120 -9.54 -3.30 17.30
C ALA A 120 -10.22 -4.01 16.13
N LEU A 121 -11.12 -4.95 16.45
CA LEU A 121 -11.99 -5.60 15.47
C LEU A 121 -12.69 -4.53 14.62
N ILE A 122 -12.43 -4.54 13.31
CA ILE A 122 -13.16 -3.76 12.32
C ILE A 122 -14.29 -4.67 11.81
N PRO A 123 -15.53 -4.52 12.30
CA PRO A 123 -16.64 -5.39 11.90
C PRO A 123 -17.09 -5.11 10.47
N ASP A 124 -16.92 -3.87 10.00
CA ASP A 124 -17.33 -3.42 8.68
C ASP A 124 -16.20 -2.57 8.08
N VAL A 125 -15.48 -3.17 7.13
CA VAL A 125 -14.34 -2.55 6.45
C VAL A 125 -14.81 -1.38 5.57
N GLY A 126 -15.99 -1.48 4.96
CA GLY A 126 -16.54 -0.42 4.11
C GLY A 126 -16.90 0.83 4.90
N GLN A 127 -17.61 0.67 6.03
CA GLN A 127 -17.91 1.79 6.93
C GLN A 127 -16.65 2.38 7.56
N TYR A 128 -15.66 1.55 7.88
CA TYR A 128 -14.37 2.03 8.34
C TYR A 128 -13.69 2.90 7.28
N ALA A 129 -13.60 2.43 6.04
CA ALA A 129 -13.02 3.17 4.92
C ALA A 129 -13.69 4.55 4.74
N LEU A 130 -15.02 4.60 4.72
CA LEU A 130 -15.78 5.86 4.59
C LEU A 130 -15.54 6.82 5.75
N THR A 131 -15.47 6.29 6.98
CA THR A 131 -15.19 7.10 8.18
C THR A 131 -13.76 7.62 8.16
N TRP A 132 -12.82 6.77 7.79
CA TRP A 132 -11.40 7.10 7.66
C TRP A 132 -11.19 8.20 6.61
N GLN A 133 -11.78 8.06 5.43
CA GLN A 133 -11.68 9.07 4.36
C GLN A 133 -12.20 10.44 4.81
N LYS A 134 -13.39 10.48 5.44
CA LYS A 134 -13.95 11.73 5.97
C LYS A 134 -13.04 12.37 7.02
N TRP A 135 -12.43 11.56 7.88
CA TRP A 135 -11.46 12.05 8.86
C TRP A 135 -10.20 12.58 8.17
N TRP A 136 -9.63 11.82 7.25
CA TRP A 136 -8.45 12.20 6.48
C TRP A 136 -8.66 13.50 5.71
N ASP A 137 -9.84 13.68 5.12
CA ASP A 137 -10.25 14.90 4.42
C ASP A 137 -10.27 16.12 5.34
N SER A 138 -10.66 15.95 6.60
CA SER A 138 -10.69 17.03 7.59
C SER A 138 -9.31 17.45 8.08
N LEU A 139 -8.30 16.61 7.87
CA LEU A 139 -6.91 16.86 8.26
C LEU A 139 -6.11 17.54 7.16
N GLN A 140 -6.63 17.59 5.93
CA GLN A 140 -5.87 18.11 4.80
C GLN A 140 -5.57 19.61 4.95
N PRO A 141 -4.34 20.02 4.58
CA PRO A 141 -3.99 21.43 4.59
C PRO A 141 -4.75 22.19 3.50
N THR A 142 -4.95 23.49 3.73
CA THR A 142 -5.79 24.34 2.86
C THR A 142 -5.20 24.56 1.46
N TRP A 143 -3.90 24.38 1.29
CA TRP A 143 -3.23 24.47 -0.02
C TRP A 143 -3.50 23.25 -0.91
N ARG A 144 -3.88 22.11 -0.32
CA ARG A 144 -4.09 20.88 -1.07
C ARG A 144 -5.39 20.95 -1.86
N LYS A 145 -5.34 20.54 -3.13
CA LYS A 145 -6.48 20.56 -4.04
C LYS A 145 -6.88 19.15 -4.42
N ARG A 146 -8.17 18.96 -4.69
CA ARG A 146 -8.67 17.71 -5.30
C ARG A 146 -8.50 17.72 -6.81
N GLY A 147 -8.25 16.54 -7.36
CA GLY A 147 -8.33 16.24 -8.77
C GLY A 147 -9.79 16.13 -9.26
N LYS A 148 -9.95 15.94 -10.56
CA LYS A 148 -11.27 15.74 -11.20
C LYS A 148 -11.92 14.40 -10.82
N ASP A 149 -11.10 13.46 -10.40
CA ASP A 149 -11.45 12.15 -9.84
C ASP A 149 -11.90 12.21 -8.37
N GLY A 150 -11.85 13.40 -7.75
CA GLY A 150 -12.16 13.59 -6.35
C GLY A 150 -11.04 13.16 -5.40
N MET A 151 -9.91 12.66 -5.91
CA MET A 151 -8.76 12.30 -5.08
C MET A 151 -7.90 13.52 -4.78
N TRP A 152 -7.09 13.44 -3.72
CA TRP A 152 -6.16 14.52 -3.41
C TRP A 152 -4.98 14.49 -4.38
N LYS A 153 -4.61 15.67 -4.90
CA LYS A 153 -3.45 15.79 -5.77
C LYS A 153 -2.16 15.53 -5.00
N THR A 154 -1.22 14.85 -5.66
CA THR A 154 0.12 14.50 -5.18
C THR A 154 1.22 15.09 -6.08
N GLU A 155 0.98 16.29 -6.61
CA GLU A 155 1.83 16.93 -7.64
C GLU A 155 2.89 17.86 -7.03
N GLU A 156 2.52 18.62 -6.00
CA GLU A 156 3.40 19.61 -5.37
C GLU A 156 3.05 19.74 -3.89
N TYR A 157 4.09 19.82 -3.06
CA TYR A 157 3.93 20.10 -1.63
C TYR A 157 3.64 21.58 -1.41
N GLY A 158 2.74 21.89 -0.48
CA GLY A 158 2.69 23.25 0.09
C GLY A 158 4.00 23.57 0.80
N GLY A 159 4.21 24.82 1.21
CA GLY A 159 5.43 25.21 1.91
C GLY A 159 5.67 24.40 3.20
N GLY A 160 6.85 24.57 3.80
CA GLY A 160 7.26 23.78 4.96
C GLY A 160 6.53 24.15 6.26
N GLY A 161 6.64 23.28 7.25
CA GLY A 161 6.27 23.62 8.63
C GLY A 161 4.77 23.70 8.90
N ARG A 162 4.31 24.82 9.49
CA ARG A 162 2.91 24.98 9.93
C ARG A 162 1.89 25.04 8.78
N GLU A 163 2.35 25.18 7.53
CA GLU A 163 1.48 25.14 6.35
C GLU A 163 0.86 23.75 6.13
N TRP A 164 1.45 22.70 6.70
CA TRP A 164 0.87 21.36 6.79
C TRP A 164 -0.34 21.29 7.75
N GLY A 165 -0.64 22.38 8.44
CA GLY A 165 -1.86 22.55 9.21
C GLY A 165 -1.99 21.53 10.33
N PRO A 166 -3.13 20.81 10.44
CA PRO A 166 -3.33 19.79 11.47
C PRO A 166 -2.32 18.64 11.43
N LEU A 167 -1.68 18.40 10.28
CA LEU A 167 -0.74 17.31 10.08
C LEU A 167 0.69 17.64 10.52
N TYR A 168 0.99 18.92 10.82
CA TYR A 168 2.27 19.34 11.37
C TYR A 168 2.41 18.93 12.86
N GLN A 169 2.31 17.63 13.14
CA GLN A 169 2.34 17.04 14.47
C GLN A 169 3.08 15.70 14.43
N TRP A 170 4.00 15.51 15.37
CA TRP A 170 4.76 14.28 15.56
C TRP A 170 4.55 13.73 16.99
N GLY A 171 5.13 12.56 17.24
CA GLY A 171 5.03 11.85 18.49
C GLY A 171 3.72 11.09 18.66
N VAL A 172 3.52 10.61 19.88
CA VAL A 172 2.42 9.71 20.29
C VAL A 172 1.02 10.16 19.85
N ASN A 173 0.76 11.46 19.83
CA ASN A 173 -0.56 12.01 19.50
C ASN A 173 -0.65 12.59 18.09
N GLY A 174 0.41 12.47 17.29
CA GLY A 174 0.49 12.98 15.93
C GLY A 174 0.22 11.89 14.88
N THR A 175 1.15 11.79 13.93
CA THR A 175 1.11 10.88 12.77
C THR A 175 0.95 9.40 13.13
N LEU A 176 1.41 8.97 14.31
CA LEU A 176 1.18 7.60 14.81
C LEU A 176 -0.30 7.18 14.74
N ASN A 177 -1.24 8.09 15.05
CA ASN A 177 -2.67 7.76 15.01
C ASN A 177 -3.17 7.47 13.59
N ILE A 178 -2.61 8.15 12.59
CA ILE A 178 -2.95 7.94 11.18
C ILE A 178 -2.35 6.62 10.70
N VAL A 179 -1.07 6.37 10.99
CA VAL A 179 -0.40 5.11 10.62
C VAL A 179 -1.07 3.91 11.29
N ALA A 180 -1.40 4.00 12.58
CA ALA A 180 -2.14 2.96 13.30
C ALA A 180 -3.52 2.70 12.71
N SER A 181 -4.24 3.75 12.29
CA SER A 181 -5.55 3.58 11.65
C SER A 181 -5.46 2.80 10.33
N LEU A 182 -4.43 3.07 9.51
CA LEU A 182 -4.19 2.34 8.27
C LEU A 182 -3.72 0.91 8.54
N TYR A 183 -2.95 0.67 9.61
CA TYR A 183 -2.59 -0.67 10.05
C TYR A 183 -3.84 -1.50 10.39
N PHE A 184 -4.75 -0.96 11.20
CA PHE A 184 -5.99 -1.67 11.57
C PHE A 184 -6.80 -2.06 10.34
N TRP A 185 -6.93 -1.12 9.41
CA TRP A 185 -7.63 -1.34 8.15
C TRP A 185 -6.95 -2.41 7.30
N GLY A 186 -5.62 -2.37 7.16
CA GLY A 186 -4.86 -3.36 6.41
C GLY A 186 -5.00 -4.77 7.00
N VAL A 187 -4.90 -4.91 8.32
CA VAL A 187 -5.12 -6.19 9.02
C VAL A 187 -6.53 -6.73 8.74
N ALA A 188 -7.54 -5.85 8.76
CA ALA A 188 -8.92 -6.25 8.48
C ALA A 188 -9.15 -6.66 7.02
N ILE A 189 -8.39 -6.09 6.07
CA ILE A 189 -8.43 -6.46 4.65
C ILE A 189 -7.82 -7.83 4.42
N VAL A 190 -6.65 -8.12 5.02
CA VAL A 190 -6.01 -9.44 4.90
C VAL A 190 -6.93 -10.55 5.42
N GLY A 191 -7.75 -10.25 6.42
CA GLY A 191 -8.77 -11.18 6.93
C GLY A 191 -10.06 -11.28 6.09
N ASN A 192 -10.23 -10.48 5.03
CA ASN A 192 -11.48 -10.40 4.27
C ASN A 192 -11.25 -10.25 2.74
N PRO A 193 -11.45 -11.30 1.94
CA PRO A 193 -11.17 -11.28 0.49
C PRO A 193 -12.10 -10.38 -0.34
N ASP A 194 -13.26 -9.98 0.20
CA ASP A 194 -14.22 -9.11 -0.50
C ASP A 194 -13.96 -7.61 -0.24
N SER A 195 -12.90 -7.29 0.50
CA SER A 195 -12.60 -5.92 0.90
C SER A 195 -11.83 -5.13 -0.17
N ASP A 196 -12.09 -3.83 -0.22
CA ASP A 196 -11.55 -2.94 -1.26
C ASP A 196 -10.08 -2.57 -0.99
N LEU A 197 -9.18 -3.51 -1.29
CA LEU A 197 -7.73 -3.34 -1.17
C LEU A 197 -7.24 -2.07 -1.86
N LYS A 198 -7.80 -1.72 -3.03
CA LYS A 198 -7.37 -0.56 -3.81
C LYS A 198 -7.62 0.75 -3.08
N VAL A 199 -8.75 0.85 -2.39
CA VAL A 199 -9.10 2.06 -1.62
C VAL A 199 -8.18 2.23 -0.41
N TRP A 200 -7.80 1.13 0.24
CA TRP A 200 -6.79 1.17 1.30
C TRP A 200 -5.40 1.53 0.76
N GLU A 201 -4.96 0.91 -0.34
CA GLU A 201 -3.68 1.23 -0.97
C GLU A 201 -3.60 2.70 -1.40
N ALA A 202 -4.68 3.25 -1.94
CA ALA A 202 -4.76 4.67 -2.26
C ALA A 202 -4.61 5.56 -1.01
N GLY A 203 -5.24 5.17 0.11
CA GLY A 203 -5.06 5.84 1.40
C GLY A 203 -3.62 5.76 1.93
N VAL A 204 -2.99 4.58 1.84
CA VAL A 204 -1.58 4.38 2.23
C VAL A 204 -0.64 5.22 1.38
N ALA A 205 -0.83 5.22 0.06
CA ALA A 205 -0.02 6.01 -0.88
C ALA A 205 -0.16 7.52 -0.61
N ASP A 206 -1.39 7.98 -0.36
CA ASP A 206 -1.68 9.38 -0.08
C ASP A 206 -1.04 9.87 1.23
N VAL A 207 -1.16 9.07 2.30
CA VAL A 207 -0.51 9.38 3.58
C VAL A 207 1.00 9.33 3.42
N THR A 208 1.56 8.34 2.71
CA THR A 208 3.01 8.24 2.47
C THR A 208 3.52 9.49 1.80
N TRP A 209 2.86 9.92 0.72
CA TRP A 209 3.22 11.15 0.01
C TRP A 209 3.19 12.37 0.93
N MET A 210 2.16 12.49 1.78
CA MET A 210 2.07 13.59 2.76
C MET A 210 3.21 13.54 3.79
N LEU A 211 3.59 12.35 4.26
CA LEU A 211 4.69 12.20 5.21
C LEU A 211 6.04 12.53 4.55
N GLU A 212 6.23 12.19 3.28
CA GLU A 212 7.49 12.48 2.56
C GLU A 212 7.72 13.96 2.27
N GLY A 213 6.65 14.77 2.24
CA GLY A 213 6.76 16.21 2.02
C GLY A 213 6.98 17.05 3.28
N MET A 214 6.76 16.48 4.47
CA MET A 214 6.95 17.17 5.76
C MET A 214 8.40 17.19 6.20
#